data_AF-A0A9D4K1T2-F1
#
_entry.id   AF-A0A9D4K1T2-F1
#
_cell.length_a   1.000
_cell.length_b   1.000
_cell.length_c   1.000
_cell.angle_alpha   90.00
_cell.angle_beta   90.00
_cell.angle_gamma   90.00
#
_symmetry.space_group_name_H-M   'P 1'
#
loop_
_entity.id
_entity.type
_entity.pdbx_description
1 polymer ?
#
loop_
_entity_poly.entity_id
_entity_poly.type
_entity_poly.pdbx_seq_one_letter_code
_entity_poly.pdbx_strand_id
1 'polypeptide(L)'
;MHQLDVDILDEHIATFILSPQRQDGTEFEPTSIRAIISRLDQKLKRHKHPFSIMNEKGPQFSLTRETYNAKNKSLKKQVKITFF
;
A
#
# COMPACT_ATOMS: atom_id res chain seq x y z
N MET A 1 3.37 25.48 4.53
CA MET A 1 2.94 24.08 4.75
C MET A 1 3.53 23.26 3.62
N HIS A 2 4.26 22.19 3.90
CA HIS A 2 4.77 21.30 2.84
C HIS A 2 3.60 20.43 2.38
N GLN A 3 3.00 20.79 1.25
CA GLN A 3 2.00 19.96 0.59
C GLN A 3 2.79 18.87 -0.15
N LEU A 4 2.76 17.65 0.37
CA LEU A 4 3.31 16.49 -0.34
C LEU A 4 2.52 16.33 -1.63
N ASP A 5 3.24 16.25 -2.75
CA ASP A 5 2.64 15.96 -4.03
C ASP A 5 2.01 14.56 -3.97
N VAL A 6 0.76 14.48 -4.39
CA VAL A 6 -0.04 13.26 -4.32
C VAL A 6 0.56 12.18 -5.19
N ASP A 7 1.14 12.56 -6.32
CA ASP A 7 1.74 11.64 -7.28
C ASP A 7 3.03 11.04 -6.71
N ILE A 8 3.88 11.88 -6.09
CA ILE A 8 5.10 11.43 -5.41
C ILE A 8 4.75 10.49 -4.25
N LEU A 9 3.71 10.83 -3.48
CA LEU A 9 3.28 10.01 -2.35
C LEU A 9 2.70 8.67 -2.82
N ASP A 10 1.94 8.66 -3.92
CA ASP A 10 1.42 7.43 -4.53
C ASP A 10 2.55 6.50 -4.98
N GLU A 11 3.54 7.04 -5.69
CA GLU A 11 4.72 6.28 -6.13
C GLU A 11 5.53 5.73 -4.95
N HIS A 12 5.72 6.52 -3.90
CA HIS A 12 6.51 6.09 -2.74
C HIS A 12 5.83 4.95 -1.98
N ILE A 13 4.51 5.01 -1.83
CA ILE A 13 3.73 3.96 -1.16
C ILE A 13 3.67 2.71 -2.04
N ALA A 14 3.46 2.84 -3.35
CA ALA A 14 3.48 1.72 -4.27
C ALA A 14 4.84 1.00 -4.26
N THR A 15 5.94 1.75 -4.32
CA THR A 15 7.30 1.22 -4.23
C THR A 15 7.51 0.48 -2.91
N PHE A 16 7.05 1.05 -1.79
CA PHE A 16 7.10 0.39 -0.50
C PHE A 16 6.33 -0.95 -0.49
N ILE A 17 5.14 -0.99 -1.09
CA ILE A 17 4.34 -2.22 -1.21
C ILE A 17 5.08 -3.26 -2.06
N LEU A 18 5.75 -2.85 -3.14
CA LEU A 18 6.53 -3.76 -4.00
C LEU A 18 7.83 -4.23 -3.36
N SER A 19 8.29 -3.60 -2.27
CA SER A 19 9.54 -3.98 -1.61
C SER A 19 9.57 -5.49 -1.33
N PRO A 20 10.65 -6.18 -1.72
CA PRO A 20 10.73 -7.63 -1.63
C PRO A 20 10.86 -8.12 -0.19
N GLN A 21 11.38 -7.31 0.74
CA GLN A 21 11.68 -7.74 2.10
C GLN A 21 11.50 -6.61 3.12
N ARG A 22 11.14 -6.99 4.35
CA ARG A 22 11.35 -6.20 5.56
C ARG A 22 12.86 -6.03 5.80
N GLN A 23 13.23 -5.09 6.66
CA GLN A 23 14.63 -4.91 7.08
C GLN A 23 15.24 -6.17 7.73
N ASP A 24 14.40 -7.09 8.23
CA ASP A 24 14.79 -8.38 8.81
C ASP A 24 14.88 -9.53 7.78
N GLY A 25 14.72 -9.23 6.48
CA GLY A 25 14.77 -10.22 5.40
C GLY A 25 13.48 -11.03 5.21
N THR A 26 12.46 -10.85 6.05
CA THR A 26 11.18 -11.56 5.94
C THR A 26 10.22 -10.86 4.97
N GLU A 27 9.40 -11.64 4.26
CA GLU A 27 8.39 -11.06 3.37
C GLU A 27 7.23 -10.48 4.19
N PHE A 28 6.69 -9.33 3.76
CA PHE A 28 5.54 -8.74 4.43
C PHE A 28 4.29 -9.59 4.22
N GLU A 29 3.66 -10.02 5.31
CA GLU A 29 2.32 -10.61 5.23
C GLU A 29 1.30 -9.61 4.65
N PRO A 30 0.31 -10.09 3.87
CA PRO A 30 -0.80 -9.27 3.36
C PRO A 30 -1.48 -8.38 4.43
N THR A 31 -1.68 -8.95 5.62
CA THR A 31 -2.30 -8.30 6.79
C THR A 31 -1.46 -7.12 7.29
N SER A 32 -0.14 -7.27 7.28
CA SER A 32 0.81 -6.24 7.71
C SER A 32 0.82 -5.07 6.74
N ILE A 33 0.82 -5.33 5.42
CA ILE A 33 0.75 -4.28 4.40
C ILE A 33 -0.53 -3.47 4.56
N ARG A 34 -1.67 -4.14 4.75
CA ARG A 34 -2.96 -3.48 4.98
C ARG A 34 -2.96 -2.61 6.24
N ALA A 35 -2.35 -3.08 7.33
CA ALA A 35 -2.24 -2.32 8.57
C ALA A 35 -1.40 -1.05 8.39
N ILE A 36 -0.32 -1.11 7.60
CA ILE A 36 0.53 0.05 7.30
C ILE A 36 -0.24 1.07 6.46
N ILE A 37 -0.89 0.64 5.38
CA ILE A 37 -1.70 1.53 4.53
C ILE A 37 -2.80 2.21 5.37
N SER A 38 -3.48 1.48 6.25
CA SER A 38 -4.51 2.04 7.12
C SER A 38 -3.97 3.10 8.07
N ARG A 39 -2.76 2.92 8.63
CA ARG A 39 -2.10 3.93 9.46
C ARG A 39 -1.70 5.17 8.66
N LEU A 40 -1.22 4.99 7.43
CA LEU A 40 -0.89 6.11 6.53
C LEU A 40 -2.14 6.92 6.18
N ASP A 41 -3.23 6.24 5.81
CA ASP A 41 -4.52 6.88 5.49
C ASP A 41 -5.06 7.66 6.70
N GLN A 42 -4.95 7.10 7.91
CA GLN A 42 -5.31 7.81 9.14
C GLN A 42 -4.43 9.04 9.38
N LYS A 43 -3.13 8.96 9.12
CA LYS A 43 -2.20 10.09 9.27
C LYS A 43 -2.53 11.20 8.27
N LEU A 44 -2.78 10.86 7.01
CA LEU A 44 -3.23 11.80 5.98
C LEU A 44 -4.51 12.51 6.39
N LYS A 45 -5.50 11.77 6.88
CA LYS A 45 -6.75 12.34 7.41
C LYS A 45 -6.52 13.30 8.56
N ARG A 46 -5.65 12.98 9.51
CA ARG A 46 -5.29 13.86 10.64
C ARG A 46 -4.65 15.18 10.18
N HIS A 47 -3.89 15.13 9.09
CA HIS A 47 -3.28 16.30 8.48
C HIS A 47 -4.18 17.01 7.46
N LYS A 48 -5.47 16.65 7.39
CA LYS A 48 -6.46 17.21 6.45
C LYS A 48 -6.02 17.08 4.98
N HIS A 49 -5.29 16.01 4.66
CA HIS A 49 -4.98 15.68 3.28
C HIS A 49 -6.30 15.42 2.51
N PRO A 50 -6.46 15.96 1.29
CA PRO A 50 -7.74 15.93 0.57
C PRO A 50 -8.15 14.55 0.06
N PHE A 51 -7.20 13.63 -0.07
CA PHE A 51 -7.41 12.30 -0.68
C PHE A 51 -7.15 11.16 0.31
N SER A 52 -7.95 10.09 0.21
CA SER A 52 -7.74 8.82 0.92
C SER A 52 -6.92 7.85 0.07
N ILE A 53 -6.11 6.98 0.68
CA ILE A 53 -5.31 6.01 -0.09
C ILE A 53 -6.21 4.90 -0.66
N MET A 54 -7.14 4.38 0.15
CA MET A 54 -7.92 3.19 -0.21
C MET A 54 -9.35 3.49 -0.66
N ASN A 55 -9.93 4.59 -0.19
CA ASN A 55 -11.35 4.89 -0.42
C ASN A 55 -11.58 5.95 -1.50
N GLU A 56 -10.51 6.42 -2.15
CA GLU A 56 -10.61 7.42 -3.19
C GLU A 56 -11.24 6.85 -4.46
N LYS A 57 -11.99 7.69 -5.18
CA LYS A 57 -12.63 7.30 -6.45
C LYS A 57 -11.91 7.88 -7.67
N GLY A 58 -11.09 8.90 -7.47
CA GLY A 58 -10.29 9.55 -8.50
C GLY A 58 -8.98 8.84 -8.84
N PRO A 59 -8.13 9.46 -9.69
CA PRO A 59 -6.83 8.92 -10.10
C PRO A 59 -5.79 8.90 -8.97
N GLN A 60 -6.02 9.64 -7.88
CA GLN A 60 -5.11 9.72 -6.75
C GLN A 60 -4.96 8.36 -6.07
N PHE A 61 -3.74 8.00 -5.69
CA PHE A 61 -3.41 6.70 -5.09
C PHE A 61 -3.81 5.49 -5.96
N SER A 62 -3.96 5.67 -7.27
CA SER A 62 -4.33 4.58 -8.19
C SER A 62 -3.22 3.53 -8.25
N LEU A 63 -1.96 3.96 -8.35
CA LEU A 63 -0.81 3.06 -8.42
C LEU A 63 -0.68 2.22 -7.15
N THR A 64 -0.83 2.85 -5.98
CA THR A 64 -0.84 2.17 -4.68
C THR A 64 -1.93 1.09 -4.61
N ARG A 65 -3.15 1.42 -5.04
CA ARG A 65 -4.30 0.48 -5.01
C ARG A 65 -4.09 -0.70 -5.97
N GLU A 66 -3.64 -0.44 -7.18
CA GLU A 66 -3.34 -1.47 -8.18
C GLU A 66 -2.23 -2.40 -7.70
N THR A 67 -1.14 -1.82 -7.20
CA THR A 67 0.01 -2.54 -6.66
C THR A 67 -0.38 -3.42 -5.49
N TYR A 68 -1.16 -2.89 -4.54
CA TYR A 68 -1.68 -3.63 -3.40
C TYR A 68 -2.54 -4.83 -3.84
N ASN A 69 -3.44 -4.62 -4.80
CA ASN A 69 -4.30 -5.67 -5.32
C ASN A 69 -3.51 -6.76 -6.07
N ALA A 70 -2.54 -6.36 -6.89
CA ALA A 70 -1.66 -7.28 -7.59
C ALA A 70 -0.84 -8.13 -6.61
N LYS A 71 -0.21 -7.51 -5.61
CA LYS A 71 0.57 -8.21 -4.59
C LYS A 71 -0.30 -9.15 -3.76
N ASN A 72 -1.48 -8.72 -3.32
CA ASN A 72 -2.42 -9.60 -2.61
C ASN A 72 -2.88 -10.80 -3.44
N LYS A 73 -3.08 -10.62 -4.75
CA LYS A 73 -3.44 -11.72 -5.65
C LYS A 73 -2.30 -12.73 -5.76
N SER A 74 -1.07 -12.27 -5.89
CA SER A 74 0.14 -13.11 -5.93
C SER A 74 0.34 -13.89 -4.62
N LEU A 75 0.23 -13.21 -3.48
CA LEU A 75 0.38 -13.83 -2.15
C LEU A 75 -0.71 -14.90 -1.90
N LYS A 76 -1.97 -14.62 -2.24
CA LYS A 76 -3.05 -15.62 -2.15
C LYS A 76 -2.82 -16.83 -3.06
N LYS A 77 -2.20 -16.64 -4.24
CA LYS A 77 -1.88 -17.73 -5.17
C LYS A 77 -0.76 -18.62 -4.61
N GLN A 78 0.26 -18.04 -4.00
CA GLN A 78 1.36 -18.79 -3.38
C GLN A 78 0.89 -19.63 -2.19
N VAL A 79 0.03 -19.06 -1.32
CA VAL A 79 -0.55 -19.81 -0.19
C VAL A 79 -1.33 -21.03 -0.69
N LYS A 80 -2.08 -20.94 -1.80
CA LYS A 80 -2.81 -22.07 -2.38
C LYS A 80 -1.93 -23.19 -2.94
N ILE A 81 -0.71 -22.89 -3.39
CA ILE A 81 0.19 -23.87 -4.01
C ILE A 81 0.94 -24.68 -2.94
N THR A 82 1.08 -24.15 -1.73
CA THR A 82 1.91 -24.75 -0.66
C THR A 82 1.16 -25.80 0.19
N PHE A 83 -0.11 -26.11 -0.11
CA PHE A 83 -0.94 -27.08 0.63
C PHE A 83 -1.14 -28.44 -0.08
N PHE A 84 -0.19 -28.87 -0.94
CA PHE A 84 -0.22 -30.19 -1.57
C PHE A 84 0.99 -31.04 -1.19
#